data_AF-A0A934ZBW5-F1
#
_entry.id   AF-A0A934ZBW5-F1
#
_cell.length_a   1.000
_cell.length_b   1.000
_cell.length_c   1.000
_cell.angle_alpha   90.00
_cell.angle_beta   90.00
_cell.angle_gamma   90.00
#
_symmetry.space_group_name_H-M   'P 1'
#
loop_
_entity.id
_entity.type
_entity.pdbx_description
1 polymer ?
#
loop_
_entity_poly.entity_id
_entity_poly.type
_entity_poly.pdbx_seq_one_letter_code
_entity_poly.pdbx_strand_id
1 'polypeptide(L)'
;MLLALLTLGGCREPDVAWEQAPPQSPEAPGVEPWATRADSRIAPDNTATLIVLLVLAPWGLIAGWSLYWWLEHQKRALAERTFDPRSPLTNGYAVIVGQVELEQGATGAAIQVVIRQRGRDWKGKHGWHHSWTESSREVRVRPFWVRTFTGERVRVEPDDRVLLRDDLSRIDRLSRFERVRYAELTPGETVHIAGSLFGAGARTPGGAYRAMTQEPVLRPSRGAPMTVSTERPGETAQVRARLYRNWFAGAALVALTLPAVVFPTVALLALTGETVRAEPVATRHWQRYHKPKNSPGYYVQHYGLRSVQAKRGSTRVLTDECSERVWSCVNSGACPSVQYTVSALSDDVVQIGVGPQLTDGRAGLLGVLASFLMGLFPLSIFGSRPWYLRRKVVDGGKGQLPDFIAPPSGGFGPR
;
A
#
# COMPACT_ATOMS: atom_id res chain seq x y z
N MET A 1 11.05 -15.96 3.02
CA MET A 1 10.67 -16.67 4.28
C MET A 1 9.18 -17.01 4.30
N LEU A 2 8.24 -16.05 4.17
CA LEU A 2 6.79 -16.34 4.07
C LEU A 2 6.44 -17.24 2.88
N LEU A 3 6.94 -16.95 1.66
CA LEU A 3 6.77 -17.85 0.51
C LEU A 3 7.35 -19.26 0.75
N ALA A 4 8.51 -19.37 1.42
CA ALA A 4 9.13 -20.66 1.73
C ALA A 4 8.30 -21.45 2.75
N LEU A 5 7.68 -20.78 3.74
CA LEU A 5 6.73 -21.40 4.66
C LEU A 5 5.45 -21.89 3.95
N LEU A 6 5.09 -21.29 2.80
CA LEU A 6 3.94 -21.70 2.00
C LEU A 6 4.24 -22.90 1.09
N THR A 7 5.48 -23.06 0.64
CA THR A 7 5.89 -24.20 -0.20
C THR A 7 6.39 -25.40 0.62
N LEU A 8 6.92 -25.19 1.83
CA LEU A 8 7.50 -26.25 2.67
C LEU A 8 6.47 -27.00 3.52
N GLY A 9 5.19 -26.66 3.43
CA GLY A 9 4.09 -27.38 4.06
C GLY A 9 3.67 -28.67 3.34
N GLY A 10 4.52 -29.20 2.44
CA GLY A 10 4.38 -30.54 1.88
C GLY A 10 4.51 -31.57 3.00
N CYS A 11 3.43 -31.75 3.74
CA CYS A 11 3.33 -32.76 4.77
C CYS A 11 3.57 -34.10 4.09
N ARG A 12 4.65 -34.77 4.47
CA ARG A 12 4.93 -36.13 4.02
C ARG A 12 3.66 -36.95 4.25
N GLU A 13 3.14 -37.56 3.19
CA GLU A 13 1.98 -38.43 3.32
C GLU A 13 2.32 -39.51 4.35
N PRO A 14 1.41 -39.81 5.28
CA PRO A 14 1.64 -40.89 6.23
C PRO A 14 1.77 -42.20 5.45
N ASP A 15 2.73 -43.02 5.86
CA ASP A 15 3.03 -44.33 5.25
C ASP A 15 1.98 -45.35 5.67
N VAL A 16 0.74 -45.13 5.21
CA VAL A 16 -0.40 -46.01 5.42
C VAL A 16 -0.62 -46.80 4.14
N ALA A 17 -0.67 -48.12 4.28
CA ALA A 17 -0.87 -49.03 3.16
C ALA A 17 -2.20 -48.77 2.45
N TRP A 18 -2.21 -48.98 1.14
CA TRP A 18 -3.42 -48.94 0.33
C TRP A 18 -4.14 -50.27 0.43
N GLU A 19 -5.45 -50.23 0.64
CA GLU A 19 -6.33 -51.41 0.63
C GLU A 19 -6.99 -51.53 -0.75
N GLN A 20 -7.01 -52.74 -1.30
CA GLN A 20 -7.61 -52.98 -2.61
C GLN A 20 -9.12 -52.75 -2.52
N ALA A 21 -9.67 -51.93 -3.43
CA ALA A 21 -11.11 -51.70 -3.48
C ALA A 21 -11.83 -53.01 -3.90
N PRO A 22 -13.00 -53.32 -3.34
CA PRO A 22 -13.79 -54.46 -3.78
C PRO A 22 -14.23 -54.27 -5.25
N PRO A 23 -14.60 -55.35 -5.95
CA PRO A 23 -15.19 -55.25 -7.28
C PRO A 23 -16.39 -54.30 -7.27
N GLN A 24 -16.40 -53.32 -8.19
CA GLN A 24 -17.47 -52.33 -8.26
C GLN A 24 -18.64 -52.87 -9.08
N SER A 25 -19.87 -52.67 -8.59
CA SER A 25 -21.08 -53.02 -9.33
C SER A 25 -21.32 -52.00 -10.46
N PRO A 26 -21.43 -52.45 -11.73
CA PRO A 26 -21.70 -51.56 -12.85
C PRO A 26 -23.09 -50.93 -12.81
N GLU A 27 -24.02 -51.52 -12.06
CA GLU A 27 -25.41 -51.05 -11.90
C GLU A 27 -25.60 -50.07 -10.74
N ALA A 28 -24.56 -49.86 -9.91
CA ALA A 28 -24.69 -48.98 -8.77
C ALA A 28 -24.86 -47.52 -9.20
N PRO A 29 -25.67 -46.72 -8.48
CA PRO A 29 -26.03 -45.35 -8.88
C PRO A 29 -24.85 -44.37 -8.91
N GLY A 30 -23.69 -44.76 -8.37
CA GLY A 30 -22.52 -43.91 -8.23
C GLY A 30 -22.71 -42.82 -7.16
N VAL A 31 -21.76 -41.90 -7.11
CA VAL A 31 -21.80 -40.76 -6.17
C VAL A 31 -22.04 -39.47 -6.93
N GLU A 32 -22.97 -38.67 -6.42
CA GLU A 32 -23.23 -37.33 -6.95
C GLU A 32 -21.96 -36.46 -6.96
N PRO A 33 -21.69 -35.67 -8.02
CA PRO A 33 -20.44 -34.92 -8.16
C PRO A 33 -20.13 -33.98 -6.98
N TRP A 34 -21.14 -33.41 -6.33
CA TRP A 34 -20.94 -32.51 -5.18
C TRP A 34 -20.54 -33.25 -3.90
N ALA A 35 -20.84 -34.55 -3.81
CA ALA A 35 -20.49 -35.39 -2.66
C ALA A 35 -19.05 -35.92 -2.73
N THR A 36 -18.31 -35.68 -3.82
CA THR A 36 -16.94 -36.17 -3.97
C THR A 36 -15.87 -35.32 -3.30
N ARG A 37 -16.24 -34.11 -2.88
CA ARG A 37 -15.35 -33.12 -2.26
C ARG A 37 -14.99 -33.50 -0.83
N ALA A 38 -13.69 -33.59 -0.53
CA ALA A 38 -13.20 -33.73 0.84
C ALA A 38 -13.70 -32.57 1.72
N ASP A 39 -14.02 -32.84 2.99
CA ASP A 39 -14.65 -31.85 3.89
C ASP A 39 -13.80 -30.58 4.10
N SER A 40 -12.49 -30.67 3.89
CA SER A 40 -11.53 -29.56 4.00
C SER A 40 -11.37 -28.71 2.73
N ARG A 41 -12.19 -28.98 1.70
CA ARG A 41 -12.12 -28.32 0.41
C ARG A 41 -13.38 -27.50 0.13
N ILE A 42 -13.18 -26.38 -0.55
CA ILE A 42 -14.24 -25.47 -0.96
C ILE A 42 -14.77 -25.91 -2.33
N ALA A 43 -16.09 -25.85 -2.53
CA ALA A 43 -16.70 -26.20 -3.81
C ALA A 43 -16.07 -25.39 -4.97
N PRO A 44 -15.98 -25.93 -6.20
CA PRO A 44 -15.35 -25.23 -7.32
C PRO A 44 -15.90 -23.82 -7.58
N ASP A 45 -17.22 -23.65 -7.55
CA ASP A 45 -17.88 -22.35 -7.77
C ASP A 45 -17.48 -21.32 -6.69
N ASN A 46 -17.42 -21.78 -5.44
CA ASN A 46 -16.98 -20.97 -4.32
C ASN A 46 -15.47 -20.70 -4.38
N THR A 47 -14.67 -21.63 -4.92
CA THR A 47 -13.22 -21.46 -5.09
C THR A 47 -12.92 -20.33 -6.05
N ALA A 48 -13.54 -20.31 -7.24
CA ALA A 48 -13.37 -19.22 -8.21
C ALA A 48 -13.79 -17.87 -7.59
N THR A 49 -14.95 -17.87 -6.92
CA THR A 49 -15.47 -16.68 -6.24
C THR A 49 -14.51 -16.16 -5.16
N LEU A 50 -13.95 -17.04 -4.33
CA LEU A 50 -12.99 -16.66 -3.29
C LEU A 50 -11.67 -16.17 -3.87
N ILE A 51 -11.16 -16.75 -4.95
CA ILE A 51 -9.94 -16.25 -5.60
C ILE A 51 -10.17 -14.84 -6.15
N VAL A 52 -11.32 -14.61 -6.78
CA VAL A 52 -11.69 -13.27 -7.26
C VAL A 52 -11.81 -12.30 -6.08
N LEU A 53 -12.61 -12.63 -5.05
CA LEU A 53 -12.89 -11.72 -3.94
C LEU A 53 -11.71 -11.48 -3.01
N LEU A 54 -10.88 -12.49 -2.75
CA LEU A 54 -9.77 -12.40 -1.79
C LEU A 54 -8.43 -12.11 -2.46
N VAL A 55 -8.29 -12.29 -3.77
CA VAL A 55 -7.02 -12.02 -4.47
C VAL A 55 -7.23 -10.96 -5.54
N LEU A 56 -7.94 -11.28 -6.60
CA LEU A 56 -7.94 -10.44 -7.80
C LEU A 56 -8.61 -9.08 -7.56
N ALA A 57 -9.74 -9.03 -6.86
CA ALA A 57 -10.48 -7.80 -6.63
C ALA A 57 -9.74 -6.82 -5.70
N PRO A 58 -9.20 -7.21 -4.52
CA PRO A 58 -8.42 -6.31 -3.68
C PRO A 58 -7.21 -5.73 -4.40
N TRP A 59 -6.45 -6.57 -5.10
CA TRP A 59 -5.27 -6.13 -5.84
C TRP A 59 -5.63 -5.29 -7.06
N GLY A 60 -6.70 -5.65 -7.77
CA GLY A 60 -7.23 -4.89 -8.89
C GLY A 60 -7.71 -3.50 -8.47
N LEU A 61 -8.39 -3.38 -7.32
CA LEU A 61 -8.80 -2.09 -6.75
C LEU A 61 -7.60 -1.22 -6.37
N ILE A 62 -6.59 -1.79 -5.68
CA ILE A 62 -5.36 -1.06 -5.35
C ILE A 62 -4.62 -0.62 -6.61
N ALA A 63 -4.50 -1.51 -7.61
CA ALA A 63 -3.85 -1.21 -8.88
C ALA A 63 -4.59 -0.10 -9.64
N GLY A 64 -5.91 -0.21 -9.78
CA GLY A 64 -6.76 0.78 -10.45
C GLY A 64 -6.69 2.15 -9.75
N TRP A 65 -6.83 2.18 -8.42
CA TRP A 65 -6.71 3.40 -7.63
C TRP A 65 -5.32 4.04 -7.76
N SER A 66 -4.26 3.22 -7.71
CA SER A 66 -2.89 3.68 -7.85
C SER A 66 -2.60 4.21 -9.24
N LEU A 67 -3.12 3.57 -10.28
CA LEU A 67 -3.02 4.04 -11.66
C LEU A 67 -3.70 5.40 -11.83
N TYR A 68 -4.94 5.53 -11.34
CA TYR A 68 -5.67 6.80 -11.37
C TYR A 68 -4.87 7.94 -10.72
N TRP A 69 -4.40 7.75 -9.48
CA TRP A 69 -3.63 8.79 -8.78
C TRP A 69 -2.24 9.02 -9.36
N TRP A 70 -1.59 8.00 -9.92
CA TRP A 70 -0.35 8.17 -10.66
C TRP A 70 -0.55 9.10 -11.85
N LEU A 71 -1.57 8.85 -12.67
CA LEU A 71 -1.89 9.67 -13.84
C LEU A 71 -2.27 11.11 -13.43
N GLU A 72 -3.07 11.29 -12.39
CA GLU A 72 -3.43 12.62 -11.91
C GLU A 72 -2.23 13.40 -11.35
N HIS A 73 -1.33 12.73 -10.62
CA HIS A 73 -0.10 13.37 -10.17
C HIS A 73 0.89 13.67 -11.30
N GLN A 74 0.92 12.85 -12.36
CA GLN A 74 1.69 13.14 -13.58
C GLN A 74 1.14 14.38 -14.30
N LYS A 75 -0.19 14.46 -14.50
CA LYS A 75 -0.84 15.64 -15.09
C LYS A 75 -0.51 16.91 -14.31
N ARG A 76 -0.60 16.87 -12.98
CA ARG A 76 -0.23 18.00 -12.11
C ARG A 76 1.25 18.36 -12.22
N ALA A 77 2.14 17.38 -12.20
CA ALA A 77 3.57 17.61 -12.35
C ALA A 77 3.90 18.25 -13.71
N LEU A 78 3.24 17.83 -14.80
CA LEU A 78 3.39 18.43 -16.12
C LEU A 78 2.87 19.87 -16.15
N ALA A 79 1.66 20.10 -15.65
CA ALA A 79 1.06 21.44 -15.60
C ALA A 79 1.92 22.43 -14.79
N GLU A 80 2.46 22.00 -13.65
CA GLU A 80 3.37 22.82 -12.83
C GLU A 80 4.72 23.08 -13.51
N ARG A 81 5.21 22.16 -14.34
CA ARG A 81 6.47 22.34 -15.10
C ARG A 81 6.33 23.20 -16.34
N THR A 82 5.16 23.17 -16.98
CA THR A 82 4.85 24.03 -18.14
C THR A 82 4.57 25.47 -17.75
N PHE A 83 4.46 25.76 -16.45
CA PHE A 83 4.34 27.12 -15.95
C PHE A 83 5.56 27.95 -16.37
N ASP A 84 5.32 29.00 -17.17
CA ASP A 84 6.37 29.93 -17.58
C ASP A 84 6.49 31.06 -16.53
N PRO A 85 7.60 31.12 -15.76
CA PRO A 85 7.80 32.14 -14.74
C PRO A 85 8.04 33.54 -15.33
N ARG A 86 8.15 33.68 -16.65
CA ARG A 86 8.26 34.96 -17.37
C ARG A 86 6.93 35.45 -17.92
N SER A 87 5.84 34.72 -17.68
CA SER A 87 4.50 35.15 -18.08
C SER A 87 4.19 36.54 -17.50
N PRO A 88 3.58 37.46 -18.26
CA PRO A 88 3.22 38.78 -17.76
C PRO A 88 2.33 38.69 -16.52
N LEU A 89 2.59 39.56 -15.53
CA LEU A 89 1.74 39.63 -14.34
C LEU A 89 0.35 40.18 -14.69
N THR A 90 -0.69 39.44 -14.32
CA THR A 90 -2.10 39.84 -14.50
C THR A 90 -2.82 39.87 -13.15
N ASN A 91 -3.75 40.81 -12.97
CA ASN A 91 -4.59 40.84 -11.77
C ASN A 91 -5.46 39.57 -11.66
N GLY A 92 -5.75 39.14 -10.44
CA GLY A 92 -6.52 37.92 -10.17
C GLY A 92 -5.67 36.79 -9.59
N TYR A 93 -6.09 35.54 -9.76
CA TYR A 93 -5.28 34.41 -9.29
C TYR A 93 -3.99 34.31 -10.11
N ALA A 94 -2.85 34.33 -9.43
CA ALA A 94 -1.55 34.28 -10.05
C ALA A 94 -0.60 33.39 -9.26
N VAL A 95 0.35 32.81 -9.98
CA VAL A 95 1.54 32.17 -9.40
C VAL A 95 2.72 33.05 -9.77
N ILE A 96 3.47 33.51 -8.77
CA ILE A 96 4.72 34.27 -8.99
C ILE A 96 5.91 33.42 -8.62
N VAL A 97 7.02 33.64 -9.31
CA VAL A 97 8.28 32.94 -9.04
C VAL A 97 9.43 33.94 -9.03
N GLY A 98 10.27 33.87 -8.00
CA GLY A 98 11.38 34.80 -7.85
C GLY A 98 12.16 34.58 -6.56
N GLN A 99 13.05 35.51 -6.26
CA GLN A 99 13.87 35.50 -5.04
C GLN A 99 13.22 36.33 -3.93
N VAL A 100 13.25 35.81 -2.70
CA VAL A 100 12.73 36.48 -1.51
C VAL A 100 13.62 37.65 -1.10
N GLU A 101 13.02 38.81 -0.90
CA GLU A 101 13.64 40.02 -0.36
C GLU A 101 12.87 40.48 0.89
N LEU A 102 13.60 40.96 1.90
CA LEU A 102 12.98 41.57 3.08
C LEU A 102 12.93 43.08 2.97
N GLU A 103 12.20 43.69 3.91
CA GLU A 103 12.26 45.13 4.14
C GLU A 103 13.67 45.55 4.55
N GLN A 104 14.06 46.77 4.19
CA GLN A 104 15.38 47.29 4.55
C GLN A 104 15.53 47.33 6.07
N GLY A 105 16.57 46.66 6.58
CA GLY A 105 16.84 46.53 8.02
C GLY A 105 16.09 45.39 8.72
N ALA A 106 15.17 44.70 8.05
CA ALA A 106 14.53 43.51 8.61
C ALA A 106 15.48 42.30 8.56
N THR A 107 15.57 41.58 9.67
CA THR A 107 16.41 40.38 9.82
C THR A 107 15.56 39.14 10.11
N GLY A 108 16.01 37.94 9.72
CA GLY A 108 15.35 36.64 10.00
C GLY A 108 14.52 36.07 8.83
N ALA A 109 13.59 35.17 9.12
CA ALA A 109 12.73 34.51 8.11
C ALA A 109 11.48 35.33 7.76
N ALA A 110 11.09 35.41 6.48
CA ALA A 110 9.85 36.05 6.03
C ALA A 110 8.60 35.30 6.53
N ILE A 111 8.68 33.96 6.50
CA ILE A 111 7.68 33.04 7.05
C ILE A 111 8.42 32.03 7.92
N GLN A 112 7.91 31.77 9.11
CA GLN A 112 8.45 30.77 10.02
C GLN A 112 7.31 29.91 10.55
N VAL A 113 7.40 28.61 10.30
CA VAL A 113 6.51 27.61 10.91
C VAL A 113 7.24 26.97 12.09
N VAL A 114 6.74 27.19 13.30
CA VAL A 114 7.30 26.69 14.56
C VAL A 114 6.49 25.49 15.02
N ILE A 115 7.11 24.31 15.02
CA ILE A 115 6.47 23.05 15.43
C ILE A 115 7.09 22.58 16.74
N ARG A 116 6.33 22.66 17.84
CA ARG A 116 6.76 22.07 19.12
C ARG A 116 6.40 20.59 19.14
N GLN A 117 7.34 19.76 19.57
CA GLN A 117 7.17 18.31 19.63
C GLN A 117 7.57 17.77 21.01
N ARG A 118 6.80 16.78 21.47
CA ARG A 118 7.09 16.00 22.68
C ARG A 118 7.60 14.61 22.33
N GLY A 119 8.70 14.24 22.94
CA GLY A 119 9.37 12.96 22.83
C GLY A 119 8.83 11.95 23.83
N ARG A 120 8.79 10.68 23.43
CA ARG A 120 8.62 9.52 24.32
C ARG A 120 9.57 8.43 23.84
N ASP A 121 10.24 7.75 24.76
CA ASP A 121 10.96 6.51 24.51
C ASP A 121 10.31 5.34 25.25
N TRP A 122 10.49 4.13 24.73
CA TRP A 122 10.04 2.90 25.37
C TRP A 122 10.95 1.73 24.97
N LYS A 123 11.06 0.74 25.85
CA LYS A 123 11.82 -0.49 25.59
C LYS A 123 10.87 -1.58 25.11
N GLY A 124 10.99 -1.98 23.84
CA GLY A 124 10.28 -3.12 23.27
C GLY A 124 11.10 -4.41 23.39
N LYS A 125 10.54 -5.51 22.84
CA LYS A 125 11.24 -6.80 22.76
C LYS A 125 12.56 -6.74 22.00
N HIS A 126 12.68 -5.81 21.05
CA HIS A 126 13.82 -5.69 20.13
C HIS A 126 14.66 -4.43 20.36
N GLY A 127 14.66 -3.91 21.59
CA GLY A 127 15.45 -2.75 21.99
C GLY A 127 14.62 -1.50 22.23
N TRP A 128 15.31 -0.37 22.31
CA TRP A 128 14.69 0.93 22.54
C TRP A 128 14.10 1.51 21.26
N HIS A 129 12.98 2.21 21.42
CA HIS A 129 12.31 2.97 20.38
C HIS A 129 11.95 4.34 20.93
N HIS A 130 11.79 5.31 20.04
CA HIS A 130 11.27 6.62 20.41
C HIS A 130 10.32 7.18 19.36
N SER A 131 9.52 8.15 19.80
CA SER A 131 8.63 8.94 18.95
C SER A 131 8.62 10.39 19.39
N TRP A 132 8.54 11.30 18.43
CA TRP A 132 8.29 12.72 18.61
C TRP A 132 6.92 13.04 18.02
N THR A 133 6.04 13.62 18.84
CA THR A 133 4.69 13.98 18.42
C THR A 133 4.50 15.49 18.52
N GLU A 134 4.01 16.11 17.45
CA GLU A 134 3.60 17.51 17.44
C GLU A 134 2.57 17.81 18.55
N SER A 135 2.94 18.76 19.40
CA SER A 135 2.09 19.30 20.48
C SER A 135 1.42 20.61 20.08
N SER A 136 2.12 21.47 19.35
CA SER A 136 1.59 22.74 18.85
C SER A 136 2.31 23.17 17.57
N ARG A 137 1.62 23.99 16.77
CA ARG A 137 2.14 24.60 15.56
C ARG A 137 1.73 26.07 15.55
N GLU A 138 2.71 26.93 15.30
CA GLU A 138 2.53 28.37 15.20
C GLU A 138 3.11 28.81 13.86
N VAL A 139 2.40 29.67 13.14
CA VAL A 139 2.87 30.24 11.87
C VAL A 139 3.08 31.72 12.09
N ARG A 140 4.33 32.16 11.94
CA ARG A 140 4.73 33.56 12.06
C ARG A 140 5.00 34.09 10.67
N VAL A 141 4.31 35.17 10.33
CA VAL A 141 4.40 35.77 9.01
C VAL A 141 4.65 37.26 9.12
N ARG A 142 5.35 37.80 8.14
CA ARG A 142 5.47 39.24 7.89
C ARG A 142 5.41 39.51 6.40
N PRO A 143 5.04 40.73 5.97
CA PRO A 143 5.17 41.12 4.59
C PRO A 143 6.63 41.02 4.12
N PHE A 144 6.82 40.66 2.86
CA PHE A 144 8.12 40.58 2.20
C PHE A 144 7.94 40.88 0.71
N TRP A 145 9.03 40.92 -0.04
CA TRP A 145 9.00 41.13 -1.48
C TRP A 145 9.54 39.89 -2.20
N VAL A 146 9.07 39.69 -3.43
CA VAL A 146 9.65 38.72 -4.35
C VAL A 146 10.13 39.47 -5.58
N ARG A 147 11.41 39.34 -5.89
CA ARG A 147 11.97 39.79 -7.16
C ARG A 147 11.82 38.68 -8.18
N THR A 148 10.93 38.89 -9.13
CA THR A 148 10.68 37.96 -10.24
C THR A 148 11.90 37.88 -11.18
N PHE A 149 11.96 36.86 -12.03
CA PHE A 149 13.04 36.73 -13.02
C PHE A 149 13.04 37.80 -14.11
N THR A 150 11.93 38.51 -14.31
CA THR A 150 11.83 39.67 -15.20
C THR A 150 12.32 40.96 -14.52
N GLY A 151 12.69 40.90 -13.24
CA GLY A 151 13.19 42.03 -12.45
C GLY A 151 12.10 42.80 -11.71
N GLU A 152 10.82 42.50 -11.96
CA GLU A 152 9.69 43.13 -11.27
C GLU A 152 9.67 42.71 -9.80
N ARG A 153 9.35 43.66 -8.92
CA ARG A 153 9.28 43.45 -7.47
C ARG A 153 7.80 43.39 -7.06
N VAL A 154 7.40 42.29 -6.44
CA VAL A 154 6.02 42.06 -5.98
C VAL A 154 6.00 42.01 -4.46
N ARG A 155 5.17 42.83 -3.82
CA ARG A 155 4.96 42.79 -2.37
C ARG A 155 4.04 41.63 -2.03
N VAL A 156 4.42 40.79 -1.08
CA VAL A 156 3.63 39.63 -0.64
C VAL A 156 3.14 39.88 0.78
N GLU A 157 1.83 39.78 0.98
CA GLU A 157 1.17 39.99 2.27
C GLU A 157 0.51 38.68 2.72
N PRO A 158 1.27 37.74 3.30
CA PRO A 158 0.72 36.48 3.82
C PRO A 158 -0.13 36.69 5.08
N ASP A 159 -1.05 35.76 5.34
CA ASP A 159 -1.76 35.63 6.63
C ASP A 159 -1.26 34.42 7.44
N ASP A 160 -1.78 34.24 8.65
CA ASP A 160 -1.43 33.12 9.55
C ASP A 160 -1.86 31.74 9.03
N ARG A 161 -2.66 31.70 7.96
CA ARG A 161 -3.12 30.48 7.28
C ARG A 161 -2.21 30.06 6.13
N VAL A 162 -1.13 30.78 5.87
CA VAL A 162 -0.19 30.45 4.78
C VAL A 162 0.31 28.99 4.89
N LEU A 163 0.29 28.29 3.77
CA LEU A 163 0.86 26.94 3.66
C LEU A 163 2.29 27.05 3.13
N LEU A 164 3.27 26.95 4.03
CA LEU A 164 4.68 26.85 3.65
C LEU A 164 5.04 25.41 3.27
N ARG A 165 5.42 25.20 2.02
CA ARG A 165 5.97 23.94 1.48
C ARG A 165 7.49 24.06 1.41
N ASP A 166 8.11 23.68 2.52
CA ASP A 166 9.56 23.74 2.70
C ASP A 166 9.99 22.60 3.63
N ASP A 167 11.29 22.31 3.68
CA ASP A 167 11.84 21.34 4.61
C ASP A 167 11.93 21.88 6.04
N LEU A 168 11.89 20.98 7.01
CA LEU A 168 12.11 21.33 8.42
C LEU A 168 13.62 21.49 8.69
N SER A 169 14.15 22.67 8.35
CA SER A 169 15.57 23.02 8.25
C SER A 169 16.30 23.14 9.59
N ARG A 170 15.63 23.59 10.66
CA ARG A 170 16.24 23.76 12.00
C ARG A 170 15.54 22.93 13.07
N ILE A 171 16.33 22.41 14.03
CA ILE A 171 15.84 21.70 15.22
C ILE A 171 16.52 22.28 16.46
N ASP A 172 15.74 22.89 17.35
CA ASP A 172 16.20 23.34 18.65
C ASP A 172 15.71 22.35 19.72
N ARG A 173 16.62 21.79 20.51
CA ARG A 173 16.24 20.91 21.63
C ARG A 173 16.10 21.76 22.90
N LEU A 174 14.96 21.65 23.56
CA LEU A 174 14.69 22.34 24.82
C LEU A 174 14.98 21.44 26.02
N SER A 175 14.75 20.13 25.85
CA SER A 175 15.09 19.10 26.82
C SER A 175 15.24 17.75 26.10
N ARG A 176 15.47 16.67 26.84
CA ARG A 176 15.46 15.29 26.28
C ARG A 176 14.11 14.95 25.64
N PHE A 177 13.00 15.45 26.19
CA PHE A 177 11.64 15.11 25.78
C PHE A 177 10.92 16.25 25.07
N GLU A 178 11.58 17.39 24.82
CA GLU A 178 10.99 18.51 24.08
C GLU A 178 11.97 19.07 23.06
N ARG A 179 11.45 19.27 21.84
CA ARG A 179 12.17 19.94 20.75
C ARG A 179 11.24 20.83 19.96
N VAL A 180 11.82 21.80 19.28
CA VAL A 180 11.15 22.68 18.34
C VAL A 180 11.78 22.46 16.97
N ARG A 181 10.94 22.26 15.95
CA ARG A 181 11.37 22.22 14.55
C ARG A 181 10.87 23.46 13.83
N TYR A 182 11.67 23.96 12.90
CA TYR A 182 11.34 25.13 12.12
C TYR A 182 11.37 24.78 10.64
N ALA A 183 10.39 25.28 9.90
CA ALA A 183 10.50 25.52 8.46
C ALA A 183 10.52 27.04 8.26
N GLU A 184 11.49 27.54 7.51
CA GLU A 184 11.82 28.96 7.49
C GLU A 184 12.05 29.42 6.05
N LEU A 185 11.31 30.44 5.63
CA LEU A 185 11.57 31.10 4.37
C LEU A 185 12.58 32.23 4.58
N THR A 186 13.80 32.05 4.08
CA THR A 186 14.90 33.00 4.30
C THR A 186 15.15 33.91 3.08
N PRO A 187 15.78 35.09 3.27
CA PRO A 187 16.07 36.00 2.17
C PRO A 187 17.02 35.36 1.15
N GLY A 188 16.79 35.61 -0.14
CA GLY A 188 17.57 35.05 -1.25
C GLY A 188 17.10 33.69 -1.73
N GLU A 189 16.21 33.01 -1.01
CA GLU A 189 15.61 31.75 -1.48
C GLU A 189 14.72 31.98 -2.70
N THR A 190 14.73 31.02 -3.63
CA THR A 190 13.81 31.03 -4.77
C THR A 190 12.50 30.38 -4.36
N VAL A 191 11.39 31.06 -4.63
CA VAL A 191 10.05 30.64 -4.18
C VAL A 191 9.04 30.66 -5.30
N HIS A 192 8.03 29.81 -5.16
CA HIS A 192 6.80 29.78 -5.94
C HIS A 192 5.64 30.14 -5.02
N ILE A 193 4.94 31.23 -5.31
CA ILE A 193 3.84 31.72 -4.47
C ILE A 193 2.55 31.79 -5.27
N ALA A 194 1.52 31.12 -4.78
CA ALA A 194 0.17 31.15 -5.35
C ALA A 194 -0.77 31.99 -4.47
N GLY A 195 -1.46 32.95 -5.09
CA GLY A 195 -2.39 33.85 -4.42
C GLY A 195 -3.18 34.72 -5.39
N SER A 196 -3.78 35.79 -4.88
CA SER A 196 -4.46 36.82 -5.68
C SER A 196 -3.60 38.07 -5.80
N LEU A 197 -3.23 38.41 -7.03
CA LEU A 197 -2.41 39.57 -7.38
C LEU A 197 -3.28 40.79 -7.68
N PHE A 198 -2.88 41.93 -7.14
CA PHE A 198 -3.52 43.23 -7.30
C PHE A 198 -2.49 44.27 -7.76
N GLY A 199 -2.93 45.25 -8.55
CA GLY A 199 -2.06 46.32 -9.05
C GLY A 199 -1.14 45.92 -10.21
N ALA A 200 -1.29 44.71 -10.76
CA ALA A 200 -0.55 44.27 -11.94
C ALA A 200 -0.97 45.10 -13.17
N GLY A 201 0.02 45.58 -13.93
CA GLY A 201 -0.20 46.36 -15.15
C GLY A 201 -0.74 47.79 -14.93
N ALA A 202 -0.91 48.24 -13.69
CA ALA A 202 -1.33 49.61 -13.39
C ALA A 202 -0.21 50.62 -13.66
N ARG A 203 0.05 50.94 -14.93
CA ARG A 203 0.67 52.21 -15.30
C ARG A 203 -0.42 53.27 -15.19
N THR A 204 -0.60 53.87 -14.02
CA THR A 204 -1.47 55.02 -13.89
C THR A 204 -0.92 56.11 -14.82
N PRO A 205 -1.66 56.59 -15.84
CA PRO A 205 -1.27 57.78 -16.59
C PRO A 205 -1.56 59.00 -15.69
N GLY A 206 -0.80 59.11 -14.60
CA GLY A 206 -0.83 60.23 -13.69
C GLY A 206 0.34 61.13 -14.01
N GLY A 207 0.07 62.41 -14.29
CA GLY A 207 1.08 63.41 -14.64
C GLY A 207 2.27 63.41 -13.67
N ALA A 208 3.41 63.91 -14.17
CA ALA A 208 4.79 63.82 -13.67
C ALA A 208 5.04 64.06 -12.17
N TYR A 209 4.03 64.45 -11.39
CA TYR A 209 4.12 64.74 -9.96
C TYR A 209 3.46 63.68 -9.03
N ARG A 210 2.70 62.70 -9.56
CA ARG A 210 2.03 61.65 -8.74
C ARG A 210 2.08 60.24 -9.35
N ALA A 211 3.06 59.97 -10.20
CA ALA A 211 3.33 58.61 -10.67
C ALA A 211 4.04 57.80 -9.56
N MET A 212 3.37 57.59 -8.42
CA MET A 212 3.76 56.49 -7.55
C MET A 212 3.31 55.21 -8.25
N THR A 213 4.26 54.50 -8.85
CA THR A 213 4.07 53.14 -9.33
C THR A 213 3.56 52.33 -8.15
N GLN A 214 2.27 51.98 -8.13
CA GLN A 214 1.75 51.06 -7.12
C GLN A 214 2.45 49.73 -7.34
N GLU A 215 3.29 49.32 -6.41
CA GLU A 215 3.92 48.01 -6.46
C GLU A 215 2.81 46.95 -6.45
N PRO A 216 2.88 45.94 -7.34
CA PRO A 216 1.90 44.87 -7.34
C PRO A 216 1.94 44.13 -5.99
N VAL A 217 0.75 43.84 -5.44
CA VAL A 217 0.60 43.20 -4.13
C VAL A 217 -0.08 41.85 -4.29
N LEU A 218 0.56 40.79 -3.79
CA LEU A 218 0.03 39.44 -3.75
C LEU A 218 -0.54 39.15 -2.35
N ARG A 219 -1.81 38.72 -2.30
CA ARG A 219 -2.56 38.39 -1.07
C ARG A 219 -3.15 36.98 -1.14
N PRO A 220 -3.58 36.41 0.00
CA PRO A 220 -4.35 35.16 -0.02
C PRO A 220 -5.62 35.32 -0.85
N SER A 221 -6.01 34.27 -1.58
CA SER A 221 -7.25 34.27 -2.35
C SER A 221 -8.47 34.13 -1.45
N ARG A 222 -9.63 34.62 -1.89
CA ARG A 222 -10.89 34.45 -1.13
C ARG A 222 -11.19 32.95 -0.98
N GLY A 223 -11.13 32.45 0.25
CA GLY A 223 -11.49 31.06 0.58
C GLY A 223 -10.37 30.03 0.44
N ALA A 224 -9.14 30.42 0.07
CA ALA A 224 -8.00 29.51 0.01
C ALA A 224 -6.74 30.14 0.64
N PRO A 225 -5.97 29.39 1.44
CA PRO A 225 -4.72 29.90 2.01
C PRO A 225 -3.70 30.19 0.90
N MET A 226 -2.88 31.21 1.10
CA MET A 226 -1.72 31.44 0.25
C MET A 226 -0.78 30.23 0.35
N THR A 227 -0.25 29.75 -0.77
CA THR A 227 0.76 28.68 -0.78
C THR A 227 2.10 29.27 -1.15
N VAL A 228 3.12 29.05 -0.32
CA VAL A 228 4.50 29.46 -0.57
C VAL A 228 5.36 28.20 -0.59
N SER A 229 6.08 27.97 -1.68
CA SER A 229 6.86 26.75 -1.89
C SER A 229 8.30 27.09 -2.25
N THR A 230 9.26 26.53 -1.53
CA THR A 230 10.68 26.52 -1.90
C THR A 230 11.01 25.30 -2.77
N GLU A 231 10.14 24.28 -2.77
CA GLU A 231 10.25 23.12 -3.65
C GLU A 231 10.10 23.52 -5.13
N ARG A 232 10.80 22.82 -6.02
CA ARG A 232 10.70 23.05 -7.47
C ARG A 232 9.28 22.70 -7.97
N PRO A 233 8.73 23.40 -8.98
CA PRO A 233 7.41 23.12 -9.51
C PRO A 233 7.32 21.68 -10.01
N GLY A 234 6.26 20.98 -9.61
CA GLY A 234 6.02 19.60 -9.98
C GLY A 234 6.82 18.56 -9.19
N GLU A 235 7.75 18.95 -8.31
CA GLU A 235 8.60 17.99 -7.59
C GLU A 235 7.78 17.13 -6.61
N THR A 236 6.95 17.74 -5.75
CA THR A 236 6.06 17.01 -4.84
C THR A 236 5.13 16.07 -5.61
N ALA A 237 4.55 16.57 -6.71
CA ALA A 237 3.64 15.81 -7.55
C ALA A 237 4.37 14.62 -8.20
N GLN A 238 5.59 14.80 -8.68
CA GLN A 238 6.40 13.74 -9.26
C GLN A 238 6.83 12.69 -8.24
N VAL A 239 7.22 13.09 -7.02
CA VAL A 239 7.54 12.15 -5.93
C VAL A 239 6.33 11.27 -5.62
N ARG A 240 5.13 11.85 -5.53
CA ARG A 240 3.88 11.10 -5.34
C ARG A 240 3.53 10.22 -6.53
N ALA A 241 3.70 10.72 -7.74
CA ALA A 241 3.49 9.93 -8.96
C ALA A 241 4.37 8.67 -8.96
N ARG A 242 5.64 8.78 -8.55
CA ARG A 242 6.54 7.62 -8.43
C ARG A 242 6.06 6.62 -7.37
N LEU A 243 5.59 7.10 -6.22
CA LEU A 243 5.03 6.24 -5.19
C LEU A 243 3.83 5.43 -5.70
N TYR A 244 2.85 6.09 -6.33
CA TYR A 244 1.68 5.42 -6.88
C TYR A 244 2.02 4.50 -8.05
N ARG A 245 2.99 4.87 -8.90
CA ARG A 245 3.51 3.99 -9.95
C ARG A 245 4.10 2.70 -9.37
N ASN A 246 4.88 2.80 -8.29
CA ASN A 246 5.46 1.63 -7.65
C ASN A 246 4.38 0.73 -7.03
N TRP A 247 3.36 1.33 -6.41
CA TRP A 247 2.19 0.58 -5.92
C TRP A 247 1.40 -0.09 -7.04
N PHE A 248 1.16 0.60 -8.16
CA PHE A 248 0.51 0.03 -9.34
C PHE A 248 1.29 -1.17 -9.87
N ALA A 249 2.60 -1.01 -10.12
CA ALA A 249 3.45 -2.08 -10.64
C ALA A 249 3.51 -3.28 -9.68
N GLY A 250 3.68 -3.02 -8.38
CA GLY A 250 3.70 -4.06 -7.35
C GLY A 250 2.36 -4.78 -7.24
N ALA A 251 1.24 -4.06 -7.18
CA ALA A 251 -0.09 -4.64 -7.08
C ALA A 251 -0.46 -5.47 -8.32
N ALA A 252 -0.16 -4.97 -9.53
CA ALA A 252 -0.39 -5.69 -10.78
C ALA A 252 0.45 -6.98 -10.85
N LEU A 253 1.73 -6.91 -10.51
CA LEU A 253 2.61 -8.08 -10.47
C LEU A 253 2.11 -9.14 -9.48
N VAL A 254 1.68 -8.72 -8.28
CA VAL A 254 1.17 -9.66 -7.28
C VAL A 254 -0.18 -10.25 -7.68
N ALA A 255 -1.09 -9.47 -8.26
CA ALA A 255 -2.37 -9.98 -8.78
C ALA A 255 -2.15 -11.11 -9.82
N LEU A 256 -1.14 -10.95 -10.68
CA LEU A 256 -0.80 -11.92 -11.73
C LEU A 256 -0.07 -13.16 -11.18
N THR A 257 0.90 -12.96 -10.28
CA THR A 257 1.82 -14.05 -9.87
C THR A 257 1.35 -14.80 -8.63
N LEU A 258 0.64 -14.16 -7.71
CA LEU A 258 0.25 -14.77 -6.43
C LEU A 258 -0.63 -16.01 -6.60
N PRO A 259 -1.66 -16.04 -7.47
CA PRO A 259 -2.46 -17.25 -7.67
C PRO A 259 -1.62 -18.44 -8.13
N ALA A 260 -0.72 -18.22 -9.09
CA ALA A 260 0.15 -19.26 -9.64
C ALA A 260 1.15 -19.80 -8.60
N VAL A 261 1.68 -18.93 -7.74
CA VAL A 261 2.66 -19.31 -6.71
C VAL A 261 2.01 -20.00 -5.51
N VAL A 262 0.88 -19.48 -5.02
CA VAL A 262 0.26 -19.98 -3.79
C VAL A 262 -0.64 -21.19 -4.08
N PHE A 263 -1.24 -21.27 -5.27
CA PHE A 263 -2.14 -22.36 -5.67
C PHE A 263 -1.78 -22.92 -7.05
N PRO A 264 -0.55 -23.45 -7.23
CA PRO A 264 -0.12 -23.95 -8.53
C PRO A 264 -1.07 -25.01 -9.09
N THR A 265 -1.57 -25.92 -8.25
CA THR A 265 -2.57 -26.94 -8.63
C THR A 265 -3.86 -26.31 -9.14
N VAL A 266 -4.44 -25.37 -8.40
CA VAL A 266 -5.70 -24.71 -8.77
C VAL A 266 -5.53 -23.88 -10.04
N ALA A 267 -4.44 -23.13 -10.17
CA ALA A 267 -4.15 -22.34 -11.35
C ALA A 267 -3.96 -23.23 -12.59
N LEU A 268 -3.20 -24.32 -12.46
CA LEU A 268 -2.96 -25.24 -13.57
C LEU A 268 -4.24 -25.98 -13.99
N LEU A 269 -5.05 -26.43 -13.03
CA LEU A 269 -6.34 -27.07 -13.30
C LEU A 269 -7.37 -26.08 -13.84
N ALA A 270 -7.36 -24.81 -13.43
CA ALA A 270 -8.25 -23.80 -14.00
C ALA A 270 -7.90 -23.49 -15.47
N LEU A 271 -6.62 -23.55 -15.84
CA LEU A 271 -6.15 -23.27 -17.19
C LEU A 271 -6.24 -24.48 -18.14
N THR A 272 -5.99 -25.68 -17.62
CA THR A 272 -5.78 -26.90 -18.44
C THR A 272 -6.50 -28.14 -17.94
N GLY A 273 -7.40 -27.97 -16.96
CA GLY A 273 -8.13 -29.06 -16.34
C GLY A 273 -9.17 -29.64 -17.29
N GLU A 274 -9.16 -30.96 -17.42
CA GLU A 274 -10.21 -31.73 -18.08
C GLU A 274 -10.85 -32.66 -17.06
N THR A 275 -12.18 -32.75 -17.06
CA THR A 275 -12.89 -33.69 -16.18
C THR A 275 -12.95 -35.07 -16.83
N VAL A 276 -12.43 -36.08 -16.13
CA VAL A 276 -12.35 -37.46 -16.58
C VAL A 276 -12.98 -38.39 -15.55
N ARG A 277 -13.51 -39.54 -16.01
CA ARG A 277 -13.96 -40.62 -15.14
C ARG A 277 -12.86 -41.66 -15.00
N ALA A 278 -12.64 -42.14 -13.78
CA ALA A 278 -11.65 -43.17 -13.47
C ALA A 278 -12.26 -44.25 -12.58
N GLU A 279 -11.77 -45.48 -12.74
CA GLU A 279 -12.21 -46.64 -11.97
C GLU A 279 -11.44 -46.73 -10.65
N PRO A 280 -12.12 -46.79 -9.49
CA PRO A 280 -11.42 -46.87 -8.20
C PRO A 280 -10.80 -48.26 -8.00
N VAL A 281 -9.51 -48.29 -7.66
CA VAL A 281 -8.76 -49.55 -7.49
C VAL A 281 -8.26 -49.78 -6.08
N ALA A 282 -8.07 -48.71 -5.29
CA ALA A 282 -7.65 -48.82 -3.91
C ALA A 282 -8.10 -47.62 -3.07
N THR A 283 -8.30 -47.86 -1.78
CA THR A 283 -8.63 -46.84 -0.79
C THR A 283 -7.58 -46.81 0.31
N ARG A 284 -7.52 -45.70 1.05
CA ARG A 284 -6.77 -45.60 2.30
C ARG A 284 -7.52 -44.70 3.28
N HIS A 285 -7.36 -44.97 4.57
CA HIS A 285 -7.94 -44.17 5.65
C HIS A 285 -6.86 -43.91 6.70
N TRP A 286 -6.76 -42.67 7.18
CA TRP A 286 -5.81 -42.32 8.22
C TRP A 286 -6.32 -41.18 9.09
N GLN A 287 -5.71 -41.03 10.26
CA GLN A 287 -6.00 -39.96 11.19
C GLN A 287 -4.81 -39.03 11.36
N ARG A 288 -5.09 -37.74 11.49
CA ARG A 288 -4.07 -36.73 11.74
C ARG A 288 -4.40 -35.92 12.97
N TYR A 289 -3.50 -35.91 13.96
CA TYR A 289 -3.67 -35.06 15.14
C TYR A 289 -3.41 -33.59 14.76
N HIS A 290 -4.42 -32.75 14.95
CA HIS A 290 -4.36 -31.30 14.78
C HIS A 290 -4.43 -30.62 16.15
N LYS A 291 -3.41 -29.81 16.48
CA LYS A 291 -3.32 -29.07 17.75
C LYS A 291 -3.36 -27.56 17.50
N PRO A 292 -4.52 -26.91 17.57
CA PRO A 292 -4.60 -25.46 17.49
C PRO A 292 -3.86 -24.79 18.64
N LYS A 293 -3.40 -23.56 18.42
CA LYS A 293 -2.81 -22.75 19.48
C LYS A 293 -3.88 -22.46 20.54
N ASN A 294 -3.61 -22.80 21.80
CA ASN A 294 -4.50 -22.56 22.94
C ASN A 294 -5.82 -23.35 22.93
N SER A 295 -5.88 -24.50 22.27
CA SER A 295 -7.03 -25.40 22.33
C SER A 295 -6.57 -26.85 22.51
N PRO A 296 -7.39 -27.74 23.10
CA PRO A 296 -7.11 -29.17 23.05
C PRO A 296 -7.04 -29.61 21.58
N GLY A 297 -6.06 -30.46 21.26
CA GLY A 297 -5.96 -31.01 19.91
C GLY A 297 -6.98 -32.12 19.68
N TYR A 298 -7.28 -32.37 18.42
CA TYR A 298 -8.26 -33.37 17.97
C TYR A 298 -7.71 -34.14 16.76
N TYR A 299 -8.22 -35.34 16.52
CA TYR A 299 -7.88 -36.12 15.33
C TYR A 299 -8.83 -35.76 14.18
N VAL A 300 -8.26 -35.49 13.00
CA VAL A 300 -8.98 -35.30 11.75
C VAL A 300 -8.88 -36.59 10.96
N GLN A 301 -10.03 -37.11 10.51
CA GLN A 301 -10.09 -38.27 9.62
C GLN A 301 -9.78 -37.81 8.20
N HIS A 302 -8.99 -38.60 7.48
CA HIS A 302 -8.68 -38.39 6.08
C HIS A 302 -8.91 -39.67 5.30
N TYR A 303 -9.40 -39.52 4.08
CA TYR A 303 -9.70 -40.62 3.18
C TYR A 303 -9.00 -40.37 1.86
N GLY A 304 -8.34 -41.40 1.32
CA GLY A 304 -7.61 -41.33 0.06
C GLY A 304 -8.19 -42.34 -0.91
N LEU A 305 -8.20 -41.95 -2.18
CA LEU A 305 -8.67 -42.79 -3.27
C LEU A 305 -7.62 -42.85 -4.38
N ARG A 306 -7.30 -44.08 -4.79
CA ARG A 306 -6.50 -44.38 -5.97
C ARG A 306 -7.41 -44.95 -7.04
N SER A 307 -7.38 -44.35 -8.21
CA SER A 307 -8.17 -44.76 -9.37
C SER A 307 -7.27 -44.94 -10.60
N VAL A 308 -7.75 -45.69 -11.58
CA VAL A 308 -7.07 -45.88 -12.86
C VAL A 308 -7.94 -45.33 -13.98
N GLN A 309 -7.32 -44.54 -14.85
CA GLN A 309 -7.92 -44.03 -16.07
C GLN A 309 -7.28 -44.73 -17.27
N ALA A 310 -8.08 -45.44 -18.07
CA ALA A 310 -7.62 -45.96 -19.36
C ALA A 310 -7.63 -44.83 -20.41
N LYS A 311 -6.48 -44.55 -21.03
CA LYS A 311 -6.32 -43.53 -22.08
C LYS A 311 -5.54 -44.12 -23.27
N ARG A 312 -6.23 -44.47 -24.35
CA ARG A 312 -5.63 -44.86 -25.65
C ARG A 312 -4.38 -45.76 -25.55
N GLY A 313 -4.47 -46.84 -24.77
CA GLY A 313 -3.38 -47.81 -24.62
C GLY A 313 -2.40 -47.53 -23.47
N SER A 314 -2.56 -46.44 -22.73
CA SER A 314 -1.89 -46.22 -21.44
C SER A 314 -2.89 -46.21 -20.28
N THR A 315 -2.42 -46.60 -19.10
CA THR A 315 -3.15 -46.46 -17.84
C THR A 315 -2.52 -45.34 -17.03
N ARG A 316 -3.33 -44.36 -16.62
CA ARG A 316 -2.90 -43.28 -15.73
C ARG A 316 -3.46 -43.55 -14.34
N VAL A 317 -2.57 -43.59 -13.34
CA VAL A 317 -2.97 -43.73 -11.94
C VAL A 317 -3.25 -42.35 -11.36
N LEU A 318 -4.45 -42.17 -10.82
CA LEU A 318 -4.90 -40.92 -10.21
C LEU A 318 -5.02 -41.14 -8.71
N THR A 319 -4.42 -40.26 -7.91
CA THR A 319 -4.47 -40.34 -6.45
C THR A 319 -4.83 -38.98 -5.88
N ASP A 320 -5.81 -38.94 -4.97
CA ASP A 320 -6.19 -37.72 -4.26
C ASP A 320 -6.93 -38.04 -2.94
N GLU A 321 -7.09 -37.03 -2.08
CA GLU A 321 -7.97 -37.09 -0.92
C GLU A 321 -9.46 -36.96 -1.34
N CYS A 322 -10.33 -37.75 -0.72
CA CYS A 322 -11.78 -37.77 -0.99
C CYS A 322 -12.60 -37.56 0.29
N SER A 323 -13.92 -37.43 0.13
CA SER A 323 -14.86 -37.40 1.25
C SER A 323 -15.08 -38.80 1.85
N GLU A 324 -15.53 -38.86 3.11
CA GLU A 324 -15.97 -40.12 3.74
C GLU A 324 -17.05 -40.82 2.90
N ARG A 325 -17.94 -40.04 2.26
CA ARG A 325 -19.03 -40.58 1.42
C ARG A 325 -18.49 -41.30 0.18
N VAL A 326 -17.51 -40.73 -0.51
CA VAL A 326 -16.87 -41.41 -1.65
C VAL A 326 -16.12 -42.64 -1.19
N TRP A 327 -15.36 -42.52 -0.10
CA TRP A 327 -14.62 -43.64 0.45
C TRP A 327 -15.55 -44.80 0.81
N SER A 328 -16.64 -44.53 1.53
CA SER A 328 -17.65 -45.53 1.93
C SER A 328 -18.35 -46.14 0.71
N CYS A 329 -18.66 -45.34 -0.32
CA CYS A 329 -19.27 -45.83 -1.55
C CYS A 329 -18.33 -46.77 -2.34
N VAL A 330 -17.05 -46.42 -2.45
CA VAL A 330 -16.03 -47.29 -3.08
C VAL A 330 -15.80 -48.56 -2.25
N ASN A 331 -15.70 -48.42 -0.92
CA ASN A 331 -15.44 -49.54 -0.01
C ASN A 331 -16.62 -50.53 0.09
N SER A 332 -17.83 -50.10 -0.28
CA SER A 332 -19.01 -50.97 -0.39
C SER A 332 -19.23 -51.53 -1.79
N GLY A 333 -18.37 -51.21 -2.77
CA GLY A 333 -18.51 -51.68 -4.15
C GLY A 333 -19.61 -50.96 -4.95
N ALA A 334 -20.10 -49.82 -4.46
CA ALA A 334 -21.24 -49.09 -5.02
C ALA A 334 -20.83 -47.91 -5.93
N CYS A 335 -19.53 -47.72 -6.21
CA CYS A 335 -19.03 -46.58 -6.99
C CYS A 335 -18.23 -47.05 -8.22
N PRO A 336 -18.89 -47.34 -9.36
CA PRO A 336 -18.21 -47.86 -10.54
C PRO A 336 -17.21 -46.89 -11.16
N SER A 337 -17.40 -45.58 -10.96
CA SER A 337 -16.46 -44.57 -11.42
C SER A 337 -16.49 -43.31 -10.57
N VAL A 338 -15.35 -42.63 -10.46
CA VAL A 338 -15.20 -41.35 -9.77
C VAL A 338 -14.67 -40.31 -10.76
N GLN A 339 -15.16 -39.08 -10.64
CA GLN A 339 -14.74 -37.96 -11.48
C GLN A 339 -13.49 -37.30 -10.91
N TYR A 340 -12.53 -37.03 -11.78
CA TYR A 340 -11.31 -36.27 -11.49
C TYR A 340 -11.20 -35.10 -12.47
N THR A 341 -10.68 -33.97 -12.01
CA THR A 341 -10.16 -32.91 -12.87
C THR A 341 -8.65 -33.12 -12.97
N VAL A 342 -8.16 -33.40 -14.17
CA VAL A 342 -6.74 -33.70 -14.43
C VAL A 342 -6.13 -32.61 -15.30
N SER A 343 -4.89 -32.21 -15.02
CA SER A 343 -4.19 -31.27 -15.90
C SER A 343 -3.74 -31.96 -17.19
N ALA A 344 -3.92 -31.27 -18.32
CA ALA A 344 -3.35 -31.66 -19.60
C ALA A 344 -1.82 -31.45 -19.69
N LEU A 345 -1.24 -30.61 -18.81
CA LEU A 345 0.19 -30.25 -18.83
C LEU A 345 1.03 -31.04 -17.82
N SER A 346 0.41 -31.65 -16.81
CA SER A 346 1.12 -32.39 -15.77
C SER A 346 0.33 -33.62 -15.34
N ASP A 347 0.99 -34.78 -15.36
CA ASP A 347 0.35 -36.04 -14.98
C ASP A 347 0.11 -36.15 -13.47
N ASP A 348 0.90 -35.44 -12.67
CA ASP A 348 0.83 -35.45 -11.20
C ASP A 348 -0.22 -34.48 -10.64
N VAL A 349 -0.70 -33.54 -11.45
CA VAL A 349 -1.68 -32.53 -11.02
C VAL A 349 -3.09 -33.03 -11.31
N VAL A 350 -3.72 -33.59 -10.28
CA VAL A 350 -5.07 -34.17 -10.34
C VAL A 350 -5.86 -33.77 -9.11
N GLN A 351 -7.17 -33.69 -9.25
CA GLN A 351 -8.08 -33.40 -8.14
C GLN A 351 -9.41 -34.14 -8.30
N ILE A 352 -9.93 -34.76 -7.26
CA ILE A 352 -11.27 -35.38 -7.29
C ILE A 352 -12.34 -34.30 -7.41
N GLY A 353 -13.28 -34.51 -8.33
CA GLY A 353 -14.41 -33.63 -8.61
C GLY A 353 -14.41 -33.00 -10.00
N VAL A 354 -15.35 -32.08 -10.22
CA VAL A 354 -15.66 -31.41 -11.50
C VAL A 354 -14.98 -30.05 -11.69
N GLY A 355 -13.96 -29.75 -10.90
CA GLY A 355 -13.19 -28.52 -11.09
C GLY A 355 -12.12 -28.32 -10.02
N PRO A 356 -11.32 -27.24 -10.15
CA PRO A 356 -10.30 -26.91 -9.18
C PRO A 356 -10.92 -26.50 -7.84
N GLN A 357 -10.40 -27.02 -6.74
CA GLN A 357 -10.87 -26.71 -5.39
C GLN A 357 -9.73 -26.18 -4.52
N LEU A 358 -10.05 -25.18 -3.71
CA LEU A 358 -9.15 -24.62 -2.70
C LEU A 358 -9.34 -25.34 -1.37
N THR A 359 -8.26 -25.53 -0.61
CA THR A 359 -8.38 -26.00 0.78
C THR A 359 -8.74 -24.85 1.70
N ASP A 360 -9.45 -25.14 2.80
CA ASP A 360 -9.89 -24.11 3.75
C ASP A 360 -8.72 -23.31 4.33
N GLY A 361 -7.61 -23.98 4.65
CA GLY A 361 -6.40 -23.32 5.17
C GLY A 361 -5.79 -22.32 4.17
N ARG A 362 -5.83 -22.65 2.87
CA ARG A 362 -5.36 -21.78 1.78
C ARG A 362 -6.30 -20.58 1.59
N ALA A 363 -7.61 -20.79 1.68
CA ALA A 363 -8.61 -19.71 1.64
C ALA A 363 -8.47 -18.74 2.82
N GLY A 364 -8.31 -19.27 4.04
CA GLY A 364 -8.10 -18.47 5.25
C GLY A 364 -6.83 -17.62 5.16
N LEU A 365 -5.73 -18.20 4.69
CA LEU A 365 -4.49 -17.47 4.44
C LEU A 365 -4.68 -16.32 3.44
N LEU A 366 -5.44 -16.53 2.35
CA LEU A 366 -5.74 -15.47 1.39
C LEU A 366 -6.47 -14.30 2.04
N GLY A 367 -7.50 -14.60 2.83
CA GLY A 367 -8.24 -13.58 3.56
C GLY A 367 -7.34 -12.73 4.46
N VAL A 368 -6.40 -13.37 5.16
CA VAL A 368 -5.43 -12.67 6.03
C VAL A 368 -4.47 -11.81 5.21
N LEU A 369 -3.88 -12.35 4.13
CA LEU A 369 -2.96 -11.60 3.26
C LEU A 369 -3.67 -10.39 2.64
N ALA A 370 -4.87 -10.59 2.08
CA ALA A 370 -5.68 -9.54 1.49
C ALA A 370 -5.98 -8.42 2.50
N SER A 371 -6.41 -8.79 3.71
CA SER A 371 -6.76 -7.83 4.77
C SER A 371 -5.54 -7.03 5.24
N PHE A 372 -4.41 -7.71 5.45
CA PHE A 372 -3.16 -7.05 5.87
C PHE A 372 -2.72 -6.00 4.83
N LEU A 373 -2.85 -6.33 3.55
CA LEU A 373 -2.41 -5.47 2.45
C LEU A 373 -3.37 -4.31 2.19
N MET A 374 -4.68 -4.53 2.29
CA MET A 374 -5.67 -3.44 2.32
C MET A 374 -5.40 -2.44 3.44
N GLY A 375 -4.79 -2.87 4.56
CA GLY A 375 -4.31 -1.96 5.61
C GLY A 375 -2.99 -1.27 5.27
N LEU A 376 -2.01 -1.98 4.70
CA LEU A 376 -0.70 -1.41 4.38
C LEU A 376 -0.74 -0.32 3.30
N PHE A 377 -1.58 -0.48 2.28
CA PHE A 377 -1.69 0.50 1.20
C PHE A 377 -2.04 1.91 1.74
N PRO A 378 -3.17 2.14 2.42
CA PRO A 378 -3.51 3.45 2.95
C PRO A 378 -2.47 3.93 3.97
N LEU A 379 -1.96 3.06 4.85
CA LEU A 379 -0.90 3.42 5.80
C LEU A 379 0.34 3.98 5.10
N SER A 380 0.75 3.39 3.98
CA SER A 380 1.87 3.88 3.19
C SER A 380 1.57 5.24 2.54
N ILE A 381 0.36 5.43 2.00
CA ILE A 381 -0.06 6.68 1.38
C ILE A 381 -0.12 7.80 2.44
N PHE A 382 -0.72 7.53 3.60
CA PHE A 382 -0.75 8.49 4.71
C PHE A 382 0.65 8.78 5.27
N GLY A 383 1.49 7.75 5.41
CA GLY A 383 2.85 7.86 5.90
C GLY A 383 3.80 8.60 4.95
N SER A 384 3.51 8.60 3.65
CA SER A 384 4.29 9.32 2.63
C SER A 384 3.94 10.80 2.50
N ARG A 385 2.88 11.28 3.17
CA ARG A 385 2.49 12.70 3.08
C ARG A 385 3.63 13.58 3.63
N PRO A 386 3.99 14.68 2.95
CA PRO A 386 4.92 15.65 3.50
C PRO A 386 4.32 16.29 4.75
N TRP A 387 5.16 16.78 5.64
CA TRP A 387 4.77 17.22 6.97
C TRP A 387 3.69 18.31 6.94
N TYR A 388 3.75 19.23 5.96
CA TYR A 388 2.81 20.33 5.79
C TYR A 388 1.41 19.88 5.35
N LEU A 389 1.24 18.65 4.85
CA LEU A 389 -0.07 18.04 4.56
C LEU A 389 -0.56 17.09 5.67
N ARG A 390 0.21 16.93 6.74
CA ARG A 390 -0.20 16.12 7.90
C ARG A 390 -0.92 16.98 8.91
N ARG A 391 -2.00 16.42 9.50
CA ARG A 391 -2.68 17.01 10.66
C ARG A 391 -1.74 17.13 11.87
N LYS A 392 -0.82 16.17 12.02
CA LYS A 392 0.25 16.18 13.04
C LYS A 392 1.53 15.59 12.45
N VAL A 393 2.66 16.21 12.77
CA VAL A 393 3.99 15.68 12.49
C VAL A 393 4.36 14.69 13.60
N VAL A 394 4.50 13.42 13.19
CA VAL A 394 4.97 12.35 14.06
C VAL A 394 6.22 11.77 13.43
N ASP A 395 7.32 11.80 14.18
CA ASP A 395 8.60 11.22 13.78
C ASP A 395 8.92 10.06 14.72
N GLY A 396 9.34 8.91 14.20
CA GLY A 396 9.69 7.73 14.99
C GLY A 396 11.08 7.23 14.65
N GLY A 397 11.75 6.59 15.61
CA GLY A 397 13.09 6.06 15.42
C GLY A 397 13.40 4.87 16.33
N LYS A 398 14.47 4.16 16.01
CA LYS A 398 15.09 3.17 16.91
C LYS A 398 16.06 3.88 17.86
N GLY A 399 16.28 3.30 19.03
CA GLY A 399 17.12 3.87 20.09
C GLY A 399 16.35 4.78 21.05
N GLN A 400 17.01 5.16 22.14
CA GLN A 400 16.50 6.16 23.08
C GLN A 400 16.52 7.55 22.44
N LEU A 401 15.80 8.49 23.07
CA LEU A 401 15.95 9.89 22.75
C LEU A 401 17.39 10.33 23.10
N PRO A 402 18.04 11.16 22.26
CA PRO A 402 19.37 11.65 22.54
C PRO A 402 19.36 12.44 23.86
N ASP A 403 20.36 12.21 24.71
CA ASP A 403 20.49 12.97 25.94
C ASP A 403 20.68 14.45 25.63
N PHE A 404 19.98 15.28 26.39
CA PHE A 404 20.09 16.72 26.27
C PHE A 404 21.32 17.18 27.06
N ILE A 405 22.39 17.50 26.35
CA ILE A 405 23.50 18.24 26.92
C ILE A 405 23.09 19.71 26.83
N ALA A 406 22.74 20.29 27.98
CA ALA A 406 22.47 21.72 28.03
C ALA A 406 23.68 22.47 27.46
N PRO A 407 23.48 23.49 26.60
CA PRO A 407 24.59 24.36 26.23
C PRO A 407 25.22 24.86 27.54
N PRO A 408 26.57 24.87 27.66
CA PRO A 408 27.22 25.33 28.87
C PRO A 408 26.62 26.68 29.20
N SER A 409 25.99 26.80 30.36
CA SER A 409 25.39 28.03 30.83
C SER A 409 26.51 29.05 30.84
N GLY A 410 26.62 29.87 29.79
CA GLY A 410 27.57 30.94 29.72
C GLY A 410 27.29 31.81 30.92
N GLY A 411 28.13 31.68 31.94
CA GLY A 411 28.02 32.47 33.16
C GLY A 411 28.03 33.91 32.70
N PHE A 412 26.88 34.57 32.82
CA PHE A 412 26.83 36.02 32.84
C PHE A 412 27.56 36.40 34.13
N GLY A 413 28.89 36.48 34.05
CA GLY A 413 29.65 37.27 35.00
C GLY A 413 29.11 38.70 34.93
N PRO A 414 28.89 39.36 36.07
CA PRO A 414 28.48 40.75 36.08
C PRO A 414 29.52 41.56 35.28
N ARG A 415 29.04 42.34 34.30
CA ARG A 415 29.86 43.33 33.60
C ARG A 415 30.10 44.54 34.48
#